data_AF-A0A950A4T4-F1
#
_entry.id   AF-A0A950A4T4-F1
#
_cell.length_a   1.000
_cell.length_b   1.000
_cell.length_c   1.000
_cell.angle_alpha   90.00
_cell.angle_beta   90.00
_cell.angle_gamma   90.00
#
_symmetry.space_group_name_H-M   'P 1'
#
loop_
_entity.id
_entity.type
_entity.pdbx_description
1 polymer ?
#
loop_
_entity_poly.entity_id
_entity_poly.type
_entity_poly.pdbx_seq_one_letter_code
_entity_poly.pdbx_strand_id
1 'polypeptide(L)'
;MSSAARLPQSLGALMLGTLAACGGGGGGSAPPVIAVAPQSLSFSAQQVGSTSPAAAVTVSNPGSVNLSVSRVQLSGADSAAFGESNDCGTVTPGSSCTVSVTFSPATTGTLSATLSITSNASSQATNVLLSGPGVVTATWTTLANAPPAGLGLCLLLTDATLMCQAGQDWYRLTPSATGSYVEGVWALYTSFPASYVPDAYASAVLADGRVAIIGGEYLISGNKENFTLSNMGMIFDPRTTTWQSLAPPPAIGSPNHWQCIGDAPASMLADGRWVIGSKLYQDVAVLDPATLTWSEVTAPGKIDKFNAEEGWTLLPDGSVLTLDVANAPATERLVLPSGSTTGAWLSAGVTPTDMHTPTTSKGPLSAPGCPPYDPPGEMGPALLLPDGAVFAIGANGNTALYSPGSNTWTAGPTVPGGLNIQDGPAVVLPSGHVLFGASPGSDGDGLKYHEFDGAALDPAPAPAFAAQDATFFTSLLPLPTGQVLFTDGSTTVQVYTPALSPASNPAWAPTITSAPASITPGVTYEIQGTQFNGLTQASAYGDESQNATNYPLVRITSTATGHVFYARTHDHSSMGVATGSQLVSTSFDVPATIESGAGTLQVVANGIPSAAVPVNIR
;
A
#
# COMPACT_ATOMS: atom_id res chain seq x y z
N MET A 1 43.50 39.42 -19.29
CA MET A 1 43.72 40.84 -18.93
C MET A 1 43.24 41.04 -17.50
N SER A 2 44.14 41.52 -16.63
CA SER A 2 43.97 42.18 -15.31
C SER A 2 42.94 41.60 -14.30
N SER A 3 43.35 40.94 -13.21
CA SER A 3 43.80 41.52 -11.90
C SER A 3 42.61 41.90 -11.01
N ALA A 4 42.52 41.71 -9.69
CA ALA A 4 43.21 40.94 -8.63
C ALA A 4 42.49 41.29 -7.31
N ALA A 5 42.52 40.38 -6.31
CA ALA A 5 42.64 40.62 -4.85
C ALA A 5 42.29 39.30 -4.13
N ARG A 6 43.21 38.44 -3.64
CA ARG A 6 44.16 38.51 -2.48
C ARG A 6 43.45 38.66 -1.12
N LEU A 7 43.31 37.59 -0.31
CA LEU A 7 44.25 36.97 0.70
C LEU A 7 44.08 37.58 2.12
N PRO A 8 44.56 36.98 3.25
CA PRO A 8 44.95 35.59 3.57
C PRO A 8 44.51 35.06 4.98
N GLN A 9 44.90 33.81 5.25
CA GLN A 9 44.97 33.09 6.53
C GLN A 9 45.85 33.78 7.60
N SER A 10 45.56 33.53 8.90
CA SER A 10 46.51 33.71 10.00
C SER A 10 46.67 32.42 10.82
N LEU A 11 47.91 31.91 10.85
CA LEU A 11 48.43 31.00 11.87
C LEU A 11 48.79 31.80 13.12
N GLY A 12 48.35 31.35 14.29
CA GLY A 12 48.84 31.83 15.58
C GLY A 12 49.95 30.92 16.11
N ALA A 13 51.17 31.46 16.19
CA ALA A 13 52.30 30.86 16.88
C ALA A 13 52.22 31.15 18.39
N LEU A 14 52.56 30.17 19.24
CA LEU A 14 52.88 30.40 20.65
C LEU A 14 54.28 29.84 20.96
N MET A 15 55.05 30.64 21.68
CA MET A 15 56.50 30.63 21.85
C MET A 15 57.15 29.32 22.34
N LEU A 16 58.34 29.03 21.79
CA LEU A 16 59.38 28.23 22.45
C LEU A 16 60.06 29.08 23.54
N GLY A 17 59.90 28.67 24.80
CA GLY A 17 60.74 29.11 25.91
C GLY A 17 61.67 27.98 26.34
N THR A 18 62.97 28.15 26.13
CA THR A 18 64.01 27.29 26.70
C THR A 18 64.27 27.65 28.16
N LEU A 19 64.07 26.68 29.06
CA LEU A 19 64.61 26.69 30.42
C LEU A 19 65.47 25.43 30.60
N ALA A 20 66.78 25.65 30.78
CA ALA A 20 67.72 24.65 31.24
C ALA A 20 68.02 24.89 32.72
N ALA A 21 67.86 23.87 33.58
CA ALA A 21 68.76 23.58 34.70
C ALA A 21 68.40 22.27 35.45
N CYS A 22 69.41 21.41 35.54
CA CYS A 22 69.79 20.46 36.60
C CYS A 22 68.76 19.56 37.30
N GLY A 23 68.96 18.24 37.10
CA GLY A 23 69.45 17.35 38.15
C GLY A 23 68.48 16.94 39.27
N GLY A 24 67.81 15.80 39.09
CA GLY A 24 67.14 15.07 40.16
C GLY A 24 66.66 13.71 39.65
N GLY A 25 67.31 12.63 40.10
CA GLY A 25 66.99 11.27 39.70
C GLY A 25 65.57 10.86 40.08
N GLY A 26 64.86 10.28 39.11
CA GLY A 26 63.58 9.63 39.27
C GLY A 26 63.23 8.98 37.94
N GLY A 27 63.73 7.76 37.70
CA GLY A 27 63.43 6.96 36.51
C GLY A 27 61.98 6.46 36.52
N GLY A 28 61.01 7.38 36.49
CA GLY A 28 59.63 7.06 36.19
C GLY A 28 59.51 6.90 34.69
N SER A 29 59.43 5.65 34.21
CA SER A 29 58.99 5.35 32.85
C SER A 29 57.71 6.14 32.55
N ALA A 30 57.67 6.89 31.44
CA ALA A 30 56.44 7.55 31.01
C ALA A 30 55.31 6.50 30.93
N PRO A 31 54.10 6.77 31.45
CA PRO A 31 53.04 5.76 31.48
C PRO A 31 52.57 5.42 30.06
N PRO A 32 52.08 4.18 29.82
CA PRO A 32 51.43 3.85 28.56
C PRO A 32 50.19 4.73 28.35
N VAL A 33 49.97 5.14 27.11
CA VAL A 33 48.84 6.01 26.73
C VAL A 33 47.95 5.24 25.77
N ILE A 34 46.64 5.30 26.00
CA ILE A 34 45.64 4.71 25.12
C ILE A 34 44.85 5.82 24.41
N ALA A 35 44.68 5.68 23.10
CA ALA A 35 43.77 6.50 22.33
C ALA A 35 42.83 5.60 21.51
N VAL A 36 41.52 5.82 21.65
CA VAL A 36 40.47 5.03 20.98
C VAL A 36 39.64 5.96 20.12
N ALA A 37 39.46 5.58 18.85
CA ALA A 37 38.64 6.32 17.91
C ALA A 37 37.86 5.37 16.99
N PRO A 38 36.56 5.64 16.73
CA PRO A 38 35.75 6.70 17.35
C PRO A 38 35.34 6.38 18.80
N GLN A 39 34.89 7.38 19.57
CA GLN A 39 34.30 7.18 20.93
C GLN A 39 32.82 6.81 20.90
N SER A 40 32.20 6.80 19.72
CA SER A 40 30.85 6.32 19.51
C SER A 40 30.73 5.69 18.12
N LEU A 41 29.97 4.60 18.02
CA LEU A 41 29.57 3.98 16.77
C LEU A 41 28.04 3.95 16.70
N SER A 42 27.51 4.57 15.65
CA SER A 42 26.10 4.48 15.30
C SER A 42 25.96 3.61 14.05
N PHE A 43 25.19 2.53 14.17
CA PHE A 43 24.85 1.65 13.06
C PHE A 43 23.63 2.19 12.32
N SER A 44 23.55 1.93 11.02
CA SER A 44 22.32 2.11 10.25
C SER A 44 21.22 1.20 10.78
N ALA A 45 19.97 1.50 10.42
CA ALA A 45 18.85 0.60 10.68
C ALA A 45 19.17 -0.82 10.19
N GLN A 46 18.93 -1.81 11.04
CA GLN A 46 19.23 -3.21 10.75
C GLN A 46 17.97 -4.04 10.96
N GLN A 47 17.66 -4.90 9.99
CA GLN A 47 16.50 -5.78 10.09
C GLN A 47 16.66 -6.72 11.29
N VAL A 48 15.60 -6.88 12.08
CA VAL A 48 15.56 -7.84 13.19
C VAL A 48 15.94 -9.23 12.68
N GLY A 49 16.90 -9.88 13.35
CA GLY A 49 17.42 -11.20 12.99
C GLY A 49 18.55 -11.20 11.95
N SER A 50 19.00 -10.03 11.48
CA SER A 50 20.14 -9.89 10.55
C SER A 50 21.31 -9.16 11.20
N THR A 51 22.52 -9.32 10.65
CA THR A 51 23.77 -8.73 11.18
C THR A 51 24.34 -7.69 10.22
N SER A 52 24.72 -6.53 10.77
CA SER A 52 25.38 -5.46 10.01
C SER A 52 26.77 -5.86 9.50
N PRO A 53 27.30 -5.19 8.47
CA PRO A 53 28.75 -5.15 8.25
C PRO A 53 29.49 -4.71 9.53
N ALA A 54 30.72 -5.19 9.70
CA ALA A 54 31.53 -4.83 10.86
C ALA A 54 32.02 -3.38 10.76
N ALA A 55 31.85 -2.62 11.85
CA ALA A 55 32.41 -1.29 12.04
C ALA A 55 33.68 -1.35 12.89
N ALA A 56 34.72 -0.63 12.51
CA ALA A 56 36.01 -0.66 13.18
C ALA A 56 36.14 0.41 14.27
N VAL A 57 36.65 0.00 15.43
CA VAL A 57 37.19 0.88 16.48
C VAL A 57 38.70 0.69 16.53
N THR A 58 39.45 1.77 16.32
CA THR A 58 40.92 1.74 16.33
C THR A 58 41.42 2.05 17.73
N VAL A 59 42.26 1.17 18.27
CA VAL A 59 42.98 1.37 19.53
C VAL A 59 44.44 1.63 19.20
N SER A 60 44.97 2.79 19.61
CA SER A 60 46.33 3.23 19.31
C SER A 60 47.12 3.57 20.56
N ASN A 61 48.44 3.44 20.46
CA ASN A 61 49.38 3.77 21.51
C ASN A 61 50.26 4.97 21.11
N PRO A 62 49.84 6.21 21.40
CA PRO A 62 50.66 7.40 21.14
C PRO A 62 51.77 7.60 22.20
N GLY A 63 51.82 6.76 23.24
CA GLY A 63 52.84 6.83 24.28
C GLY A 63 54.19 6.25 23.85
N SER A 64 55.15 6.25 24.77
CA SER A 64 56.50 5.71 24.55
C SER A 64 56.74 4.33 25.19
N VAL A 65 55.69 3.72 25.77
CA VAL A 65 55.72 2.40 26.41
C VAL A 65 54.61 1.52 25.86
N ASN A 66 54.85 0.20 25.78
CA ASN A 66 53.86 -0.78 25.31
C ASN A 66 52.52 -0.66 26.07
N LEU A 67 51.44 -0.53 25.31
CA LEU A 67 50.07 -0.62 25.80
C LEU A 67 49.63 -2.08 25.78
N SER A 68 49.21 -2.61 26.91
CA SER A 68 48.68 -3.98 27.02
C SER A 68 47.17 -3.92 27.24
N VAL A 69 46.41 -4.35 26.25
CA VAL A 69 44.94 -4.50 26.33
C VAL A 69 44.64 -5.85 26.96
N SER A 70 44.00 -5.83 28.13
CA SER A 70 43.72 -7.04 28.91
C SER A 70 42.30 -7.56 28.72
N ARG A 71 41.38 -6.71 28.26
CA ARG A 71 39.99 -7.09 27.99
C ARG A 71 39.31 -6.10 27.03
N VAL A 72 38.57 -6.65 26.09
CA VAL A 72 37.51 -5.97 25.33
C VAL A 72 36.20 -6.65 25.70
N GLN A 73 35.17 -5.89 26.03
CA GLN A 73 33.87 -6.46 26.41
C GLN A 73 32.71 -5.53 26.08
N LEU A 74 31.56 -6.13 25.78
CA LEU A 74 30.30 -5.44 25.60
C LEU A 74 29.50 -5.47 26.92
N SER A 75 28.82 -4.36 27.21
CA SER A 75 27.96 -4.21 28.40
C SER A 75 26.78 -3.28 28.12
N GLY A 76 25.77 -3.28 28.98
CA GLY A 76 24.53 -2.51 28.80
C GLY A 76 23.31 -3.42 28.65
N ALA A 77 22.11 -2.82 28.67
CA ALA A 77 20.86 -3.57 28.60
C ALA A 77 20.71 -4.35 27.28
N ASP A 78 21.19 -3.76 26.17
CA ASP A 78 21.05 -4.32 24.83
C ASP A 78 22.36 -4.91 24.30
N SER A 79 23.33 -5.25 25.15
CA SER A 79 24.65 -5.72 24.71
C SER A 79 24.59 -6.99 23.88
N ALA A 80 23.55 -7.81 24.03
CA ALA A 80 23.33 -9.01 23.22
C ALA A 80 23.03 -8.69 21.74
N ALA A 81 22.63 -7.45 21.43
CA ALA A 81 22.44 -7.00 20.06
C ALA A 81 23.76 -6.58 19.38
N PHE A 82 24.89 -6.60 20.09
CA PHE A 82 26.18 -6.24 19.53
C PHE A 82 27.15 -7.42 19.61
N GLY A 83 27.98 -7.57 18.59
CA GLY A 83 29.08 -8.52 18.56
C GLY A 83 30.41 -7.79 18.51
N GLU A 84 31.46 -8.34 19.10
CA GLU A 84 32.82 -7.80 18.95
C GLU A 84 33.82 -8.93 18.66
N SER A 85 34.82 -8.61 17.84
CA SER A 85 36.02 -9.42 17.64
C SER A 85 37.23 -8.48 17.51
N ASN A 86 38.38 -8.88 18.02
CA ASN A 86 39.57 -8.03 18.00
C ASN A 86 40.87 -8.86 18.01
N ASP A 87 41.96 -8.21 17.59
CA ASP A 87 43.33 -8.72 17.66
C ASP A 87 44.18 -7.97 18.71
N CYS A 88 43.53 -7.22 19.60
CA CYS A 88 44.18 -6.31 20.52
C CYS A 88 44.83 -7.05 21.70
N GLY A 89 46.15 -7.19 21.65
CA GLY A 89 46.99 -7.66 22.76
C GLY A 89 47.98 -6.59 23.22
N THR A 90 49.25 -6.72 22.81
CA THR A 90 50.26 -5.69 23.05
C THR A 90 50.37 -4.75 21.86
N VAL A 91 50.11 -3.46 22.06
CA VAL A 91 50.26 -2.41 21.05
C VAL A 91 51.53 -1.62 21.35
N THR A 92 52.54 -1.76 20.49
CA THR A 92 53.83 -1.05 20.64
C THR A 92 53.67 0.46 20.40
N PRO A 93 54.58 1.30 20.92
CA PRO A 93 54.59 2.74 20.66
C PRO A 93 54.43 3.06 19.17
N GLY A 94 53.49 3.94 18.83
CA GLY A 94 53.20 4.37 17.46
C GLY A 94 52.36 3.39 16.62
N SER A 95 51.98 2.23 17.16
CA SER A 95 51.15 1.24 16.46
C SER A 95 49.67 1.29 16.89
N SER A 96 48.82 0.52 16.19
CA SER A 96 47.41 0.36 16.51
C SER A 96 46.93 -1.09 16.31
N CYS A 97 45.83 -1.44 16.95
CA CYS A 97 45.03 -2.65 16.71
C CYS A 97 43.56 -2.27 16.46
N THR A 98 42.75 -3.23 16.03
CA THR A 98 41.35 -2.97 15.65
C THR A 98 40.38 -3.86 16.43
N VAL A 99 39.31 -3.25 16.94
CA VAL A 99 38.12 -3.96 17.43
C VAL A 99 37.02 -3.81 16.39
N SER A 100 36.60 -4.92 15.80
CA SER A 100 35.51 -5.02 14.85
C SER A 100 34.20 -5.27 15.59
N VAL A 101 33.25 -4.35 15.47
CA VAL A 101 31.94 -4.40 16.15
C VAL A 101 30.84 -4.62 15.12
N THR A 102 29.89 -5.51 15.40
CA THR A 102 28.70 -5.77 14.58
C THR A 102 27.43 -5.47 15.37
N PHE A 103 26.33 -5.20 14.66
CA PHE A 103 25.00 -4.99 15.25
C PHE A 103 24.01 -6.02 14.68
N SER A 104 23.33 -6.76 15.56
CA SER A 104 22.38 -7.84 15.25
C SER A 104 21.13 -7.71 16.15
N PRO A 105 20.19 -6.81 15.84
CA PRO A 105 19.01 -6.58 16.67
C PRO A 105 18.09 -7.81 16.70
N ALA A 106 17.59 -8.14 17.88
CA ALA A 106 16.55 -9.17 18.08
C ALA A 106 15.14 -8.56 18.28
N THR A 107 15.07 -7.25 18.44
CA THR A 107 13.83 -6.48 18.66
C THR A 107 13.89 -5.18 17.87
N THR A 108 12.73 -4.56 17.65
CA THR A 108 12.66 -3.24 17.03
C THR A 108 12.99 -2.12 18.03
N GLY A 109 13.34 -0.95 17.50
CA GLY A 109 13.67 0.24 18.29
C GLY A 109 15.17 0.48 18.42
N THR A 110 15.54 1.60 19.05
CA THR A 110 16.94 1.97 19.25
C THR A 110 17.54 1.14 20.38
N LEU A 111 18.51 0.30 20.04
CA LEU A 111 19.25 -0.52 20.99
C LEU A 111 20.61 0.12 21.26
N SER A 112 21.06 0.09 22.51
CA SER A 112 22.31 0.74 22.90
C SER A 112 23.14 -0.11 23.87
N ALA A 113 24.46 -0.06 23.67
CA ALA A 113 25.43 -0.78 24.48
C ALA A 113 26.73 0.04 24.64
N THR A 114 27.62 -0.44 25.51
CA THR A 114 28.94 0.14 25.72
C THR A 114 30.00 -0.94 25.46
N LEU A 115 30.93 -0.64 24.55
CA LEU A 115 32.17 -1.40 24.38
C LEU A 115 33.23 -0.82 25.33
N SER A 116 33.71 -1.62 26.27
CA SER A 116 34.73 -1.21 27.24
C SER A 116 36.07 -1.88 26.94
N ILE A 117 37.10 -1.06 26.80
CA ILE A 117 38.49 -1.49 26.57
C ILE A 117 39.30 -1.27 27.84
N THR A 118 39.80 -2.36 28.43
CA THR A 118 40.63 -2.35 29.64
C THR A 118 42.10 -2.53 29.28
N SER A 119 42.98 -1.67 29.81
CA SER A 119 44.41 -1.72 29.55
C SER A 119 45.24 -1.33 30.78
N ASN A 120 46.58 -1.38 30.65
CA ASN A 120 47.52 -0.90 31.66
C ASN A 120 47.78 0.63 31.64
N ALA A 121 47.07 1.40 30.80
CA ALA A 121 47.13 2.87 30.79
C ALA A 121 46.48 3.47 32.04
N SER A 122 47.03 4.57 32.57
CA SER A 122 46.54 5.21 33.80
C SER A 122 45.28 6.07 33.61
N SER A 123 44.81 6.27 32.37
CA SER A 123 43.51 6.88 32.09
C SER A 123 42.37 5.87 32.31
N GLN A 124 41.24 6.32 32.86
CA GLN A 124 40.04 5.50 33.02
C GLN A 124 39.58 4.88 31.69
N ALA A 125 39.00 3.69 31.79
CA ALA A 125 38.50 2.85 30.71
C ALA A 125 37.99 3.64 29.49
N THR A 126 38.50 3.29 28.30
CA THR A 126 38.02 3.85 27.04
C THR A 126 36.75 3.12 26.64
N ASN A 127 35.62 3.71 27.02
CA ASN A 127 34.30 3.28 26.61
C ASN A 127 33.98 3.85 25.23
N VAL A 128 33.42 3.01 24.36
CA VAL A 128 32.82 3.41 23.09
C VAL A 128 31.33 3.16 23.17
N LEU A 129 30.53 4.21 22.95
CA LEU A 129 29.07 4.10 22.94
C LEU A 129 28.62 3.48 21.63
N LEU A 130 27.75 2.47 21.71
CA LEU A 130 27.19 1.79 20.55
C LEU A 130 25.69 2.07 20.50
N SER A 131 25.18 2.39 19.32
CA SER A 131 23.74 2.55 19.11
C SER A 131 23.34 2.08 17.71
N GLY A 132 22.16 1.49 17.58
CA GLY A 132 21.62 1.07 16.28
C GLY A 132 20.10 0.87 16.36
N PRO A 133 19.33 1.24 15.33
CA PRO A 133 17.91 0.92 15.26
C PRO A 133 17.67 -0.50 14.72
N GLY A 134 16.95 -1.33 15.48
CA GLY A 134 16.34 -2.54 14.94
C GLY A 134 15.03 -2.23 14.23
N VAL A 135 14.86 -2.72 13.00
CA VAL A 135 13.67 -2.48 12.17
C VAL A 135 13.08 -3.78 11.65
N VAL A 136 11.79 -3.79 11.33
CA VAL A 136 11.21 -4.81 10.46
C VAL A 136 11.20 -4.22 9.06
N THR A 137 11.56 -5.01 8.05
CA THR A 137 11.43 -4.62 6.64
C THR A 137 10.28 -5.37 6.03
N ALA A 138 9.63 -4.76 5.05
CA ALA A 138 8.62 -5.45 4.29
C ALA A 138 9.23 -6.56 3.44
N THR A 139 8.41 -7.52 3.02
CA THR A 139 8.85 -8.65 2.19
C THR A 139 7.79 -9.06 1.18
N TRP A 140 8.23 -9.64 0.06
CA TRP A 140 7.38 -10.36 -0.88
C TRP A 140 7.52 -11.87 -0.67
N THR A 141 6.38 -12.57 -0.58
CA THR A 141 6.34 -14.03 -0.45
C THR A 141 5.55 -14.61 -1.60
N THR A 142 6.18 -15.45 -2.42
CA THR A 142 5.47 -16.19 -3.47
C THR A 142 4.48 -17.17 -2.86
N LEU A 143 3.27 -17.26 -3.43
CA LEU A 143 2.27 -18.24 -2.99
C LEU A 143 2.83 -19.65 -3.11
N ALA A 144 2.51 -20.50 -2.13
CA ALA A 144 2.91 -21.90 -2.12
C ALA A 144 2.21 -22.69 -3.24
N ASN A 145 0.98 -22.27 -3.60
CA ASN A 145 0.20 -22.85 -4.68
C ASN A 145 0.01 -21.81 -5.79
N ALA A 146 0.66 -22.03 -6.94
CA ALA A 146 0.48 -21.18 -8.11
C ALA A 146 -0.95 -21.32 -8.68
N PRO A 147 -1.53 -20.25 -9.24
CA PRO A 147 -2.78 -20.33 -9.98
C PRO A 147 -2.62 -21.17 -11.27
N PRO A 148 -3.71 -21.73 -11.81
CA PRO A 148 -3.65 -22.52 -13.05
C PRO A 148 -3.32 -21.72 -14.32
N ALA A 149 -3.45 -20.39 -14.26
CA ALA A 149 -3.20 -19.47 -15.37
C ALA A 149 -2.67 -18.13 -14.85
N GLY A 150 -2.15 -17.31 -15.77
CA GLY A 150 -1.75 -15.93 -15.48
C GLY A 150 -2.93 -15.07 -15.06
N LEU A 151 -2.77 -14.32 -13.97
CA LEU A 151 -3.87 -13.54 -13.37
C LEU A 151 -3.71 -12.05 -13.65
N GLY A 152 -4.80 -11.42 -14.12
CA GLY A 152 -4.93 -9.96 -14.22
C GLY A 152 -5.62 -9.40 -12.98
N LEU A 153 -6.76 -8.73 -13.18
CA LEU A 153 -7.58 -8.14 -12.11
C LEU A 153 -8.02 -9.18 -11.07
N CYS A 154 -7.90 -8.81 -9.80
CA CYS A 154 -8.41 -9.56 -8.66
C CYS A 154 -9.34 -8.70 -7.79
N LEU A 155 -10.42 -9.30 -7.31
CA LEU A 155 -11.37 -8.72 -6.36
C LEU A 155 -11.38 -9.54 -5.06
N LEU A 156 -11.42 -8.86 -3.92
CA LEU A 156 -11.72 -9.47 -2.63
C LEU A 156 -13.24 -9.66 -2.54
N LEU A 157 -13.72 -10.84 -2.18
CA LEU A 157 -15.15 -11.10 -1.99
C LEU A 157 -15.55 -10.98 -0.52
N THR A 158 -16.86 -10.87 -0.27
CA THR A 158 -17.41 -10.68 1.09
C THR A 158 -17.29 -11.91 1.99
N ASP A 159 -16.84 -13.05 1.47
CA ASP A 159 -16.44 -14.25 2.22
C ASP A 159 -14.92 -14.37 2.40
N ALA A 160 -14.20 -13.27 2.15
CA ALA A 160 -12.74 -13.16 2.17
C ALA A 160 -12.00 -14.05 1.15
N THR A 161 -12.68 -14.70 0.21
CA THR A 161 -11.98 -15.32 -0.92
C THR A 161 -11.65 -14.30 -1.99
N LEU A 162 -10.67 -14.60 -2.83
CA LEU A 162 -10.32 -13.73 -3.96
C LEU A 162 -10.91 -14.30 -5.24
N MET A 163 -11.34 -13.44 -6.14
CA MET A 163 -11.80 -13.79 -7.48
C MET A 163 -10.95 -13.04 -8.51
N CYS A 164 -10.20 -13.78 -9.32
CA CYS A 164 -9.21 -13.23 -10.25
C CYS A 164 -9.47 -13.67 -11.68
N GLN A 165 -9.42 -12.72 -12.62
CA GLN A 165 -9.60 -12.98 -14.05
C GLN A 165 -8.31 -13.53 -14.67
N ALA A 166 -8.48 -14.51 -15.56
CA ALA A 166 -7.44 -15.05 -16.42
C ALA A 166 -8.04 -15.25 -17.83
N GLY A 167 -8.10 -14.16 -18.60
CA GLY A 167 -8.82 -14.13 -19.87
C GLY A 167 -10.32 -14.40 -19.67
N GLN A 168 -10.82 -15.50 -20.22
CA GLN A 168 -12.23 -15.89 -20.07
C GLN A 168 -12.53 -16.49 -18.68
N ASP A 169 -11.57 -17.18 -18.08
CA ASP A 169 -11.76 -17.91 -16.83
C ASP A 169 -11.57 -17.00 -15.62
N TRP A 170 -12.26 -17.34 -14.54
CA TRP A 170 -12.11 -16.70 -13.24
C TRP A 170 -11.76 -17.75 -12.20
N TYR A 171 -10.65 -17.52 -11.51
CA TYR A 171 -10.14 -18.41 -10.46
C TYR A 171 -10.42 -17.84 -9.09
N ARG A 172 -10.77 -18.72 -8.14
CA ARG A 172 -10.98 -18.38 -6.74
C ARG A 172 -9.81 -18.83 -5.90
N LEU A 173 -9.24 -17.92 -5.10
CA LEU A 173 -8.30 -18.25 -4.03
C LEU A 173 -9.04 -18.33 -2.70
N THR A 174 -9.03 -19.50 -2.07
CA THR A 174 -9.53 -19.68 -0.71
C THR A 174 -8.35 -19.70 0.26
N PRO A 175 -8.31 -18.85 1.30
CA PRO A 175 -7.23 -18.88 2.29
C PRO A 175 -7.20 -20.23 3.03
N SER A 176 -6.04 -20.60 3.57
CA SER A 176 -5.88 -21.82 4.35
C SER A 176 -6.67 -21.78 5.67
N ALA A 177 -6.73 -22.89 6.39
CA ALA A 177 -7.42 -22.97 7.69
C ALA A 177 -6.82 -22.05 8.77
N THR A 178 -5.60 -21.55 8.58
CA THR A 178 -4.97 -20.55 9.47
C THR A 178 -5.27 -19.11 9.04
N GLY A 179 -6.01 -18.92 7.94
CA GLY A 179 -6.29 -17.63 7.31
C GLY A 179 -5.20 -17.14 6.36
N SER A 180 -4.20 -17.97 6.04
CA SER A 180 -3.09 -17.60 5.15
C SER A 180 -3.51 -17.64 3.68
N TYR A 181 -3.26 -16.55 2.95
CA TYR A 181 -3.40 -16.52 1.49
C TYR A 181 -2.20 -17.14 0.77
N VAL A 182 -1.01 -17.11 1.39
CA VAL A 182 0.21 -17.75 0.84
C VAL A 182 0.01 -19.25 0.67
N GLU A 183 -0.65 -19.88 1.64
CA GLU A 183 -0.97 -21.31 1.65
C GLU A 183 -2.37 -21.60 1.05
N GLY A 184 -3.03 -20.59 0.50
CA GLY A 184 -4.37 -20.71 -0.05
C GLY A 184 -4.42 -21.65 -1.26
N VAL A 185 -5.63 -22.11 -1.59
CA VAL A 185 -5.86 -23.04 -2.69
C VAL A 185 -6.68 -22.38 -3.80
N TRP A 186 -6.24 -22.62 -5.04
CA TRP A 186 -6.91 -22.14 -6.24
C TRP A 186 -7.91 -23.16 -6.77
N ALA A 187 -9.04 -22.68 -7.27
CA ALA A 187 -9.99 -23.46 -8.05
C ALA A 187 -10.57 -22.60 -9.19
N LEU A 188 -10.93 -23.23 -10.32
CA LEU A 188 -11.78 -22.56 -11.31
C LEU A 188 -13.10 -22.23 -10.62
N TYR A 189 -13.52 -20.97 -10.70
CA TYR A 189 -14.72 -20.50 -10.04
C TYR A 189 -15.89 -20.38 -11.01
N THR A 190 -15.63 -19.74 -12.15
CA THR A 190 -16.59 -19.51 -13.22
C THR A 190 -15.85 -19.05 -14.46
N SER A 191 -16.55 -18.87 -15.58
CA SER A 191 -15.99 -18.29 -16.79
C SER A 191 -16.99 -17.32 -17.41
N PHE A 192 -16.48 -16.24 -17.99
CA PHE A 192 -17.31 -15.38 -18.81
C PHE A 192 -17.88 -16.15 -20.02
N PRO A 193 -19.01 -15.69 -20.59
CA PRO A 193 -19.43 -16.17 -21.90
C PRO A 193 -18.38 -15.77 -22.95
N ALA A 194 -18.08 -16.66 -23.89
CA ALA A 194 -17.05 -16.40 -24.92
C ALA A 194 -17.35 -15.17 -25.81
N SER A 195 -18.59 -14.69 -25.81
CA SER A 195 -19.00 -13.46 -26.52
C SER A 195 -18.62 -12.17 -25.78
N TYR A 196 -18.17 -12.25 -24.53
CA TYR A 196 -17.84 -11.10 -23.70
C TYR A 196 -16.71 -11.45 -22.74
N VAL A 197 -15.47 -11.21 -23.18
CA VAL A 197 -14.27 -11.32 -22.36
C VAL A 197 -13.63 -9.92 -22.32
N PRO A 198 -14.06 -9.06 -21.39
CA PRO A 198 -13.63 -7.68 -21.34
C PRO A 198 -12.25 -7.54 -20.71
N ASP A 199 -11.60 -6.44 -21.05
CA ASP A 199 -10.46 -5.86 -20.35
C ASP A 199 -10.65 -4.33 -20.25
N ALA A 200 -10.01 -3.67 -19.28
CA ALA A 200 -10.19 -2.25 -18.95
C ALA A 200 -11.69 -1.86 -18.83
N TYR A 201 -12.34 -2.41 -17.80
CA TYR A 201 -13.78 -2.27 -17.53
C TYR A 201 -14.04 -1.71 -16.13
N ALA A 202 -15.24 -1.15 -15.94
CA ALA A 202 -15.71 -0.77 -14.62
C ALA A 202 -16.12 -2.01 -13.81
N SER A 203 -15.69 -2.08 -12.55
CA SER A 203 -16.06 -3.19 -11.66
C SER A 203 -16.39 -2.74 -10.23
N ALA A 204 -17.12 -3.58 -9.49
CA ALA A 204 -17.33 -3.39 -8.06
C ALA A 204 -17.81 -4.67 -7.37
N VAL A 205 -17.49 -4.81 -6.09
CA VAL A 205 -18.25 -5.64 -5.15
C VAL A 205 -19.40 -4.78 -4.63
N LEU A 206 -20.64 -5.18 -4.93
CA LEU A 206 -21.85 -4.46 -4.56
C LEU A 206 -22.19 -4.63 -3.08
N ALA A 207 -23.07 -3.76 -2.56
CA ALA A 207 -23.50 -3.78 -1.16
C ALA A 207 -24.18 -5.10 -0.70
N ASP A 208 -24.66 -5.91 -1.63
CA ASP A 208 -25.25 -7.23 -1.36
C ASP A 208 -24.27 -8.41 -1.56
N GLY A 209 -23.00 -8.10 -1.83
CA GLY A 209 -21.90 -9.05 -2.01
C GLY A 209 -21.79 -9.66 -3.41
N ARG A 210 -22.64 -9.26 -4.37
CA ARG A 210 -22.44 -9.64 -5.78
C ARG A 210 -21.32 -8.83 -6.41
N VAL A 211 -20.74 -9.33 -7.50
CA VAL A 211 -19.76 -8.58 -8.30
C VAL A 211 -20.46 -8.07 -9.56
N ALA A 212 -20.26 -6.79 -9.87
CA ALA A 212 -20.70 -6.19 -11.12
C ALA A 212 -19.50 -5.83 -11.99
N ILE A 213 -19.63 -6.12 -13.28
CA ILE A 213 -18.68 -5.71 -14.32
C ILE A 213 -19.49 -5.14 -15.48
N ILE A 214 -19.08 -3.99 -16.00
CA ILE A 214 -19.72 -3.40 -17.18
C ILE A 214 -18.69 -2.73 -18.08
N GLY A 215 -18.96 -2.85 -19.38
CA GLY A 215 -18.14 -2.26 -20.42
C GLY A 215 -16.91 -3.09 -20.75
N GLY A 216 -15.85 -2.39 -21.08
CA GLY A 216 -14.57 -2.93 -21.51
C GLY A 216 -14.07 -2.14 -22.69
N GLU A 217 -12.91 -1.50 -22.52
CA GLU A 217 -12.23 -0.82 -23.62
C GLU A 217 -11.86 -1.84 -24.70
N TYR A 218 -11.40 -3.01 -24.27
CA TYR A 218 -11.07 -4.12 -25.14
C TYR A 218 -12.00 -5.31 -24.92
N LEU A 219 -12.26 -6.04 -26.01
CA LEU A 219 -12.74 -7.41 -25.94
C LEU A 219 -11.65 -8.37 -26.44
N ILE A 220 -11.35 -9.36 -25.62
CA ILE A 220 -10.37 -10.40 -25.92
C ILE A 220 -11.04 -11.45 -26.81
N SER A 221 -10.49 -11.65 -28.01
CA SER A 221 -10.89 -12.75 -28.90
C SER A 221 -9.67 -13.33 -29.61
N GLY A 222 -9.54 -14.66 -29.58
CA GLY A 222 -8.41 -15.36 -30.22
C GLY A 222 -7.03 -14.93 -29.68
N ASN A 223 -6.91 -14.68 -28.37
CA ASN A 223 -5.71 -14.17 -27.68
C ASN A 223 -5.26 -12.78 -28.15
N LYS A 224 -6.21 -11.95 -28.59
CA LYS A 224 -5.96 -10.58 -28.99
C LYS A 224 -6.99 -9.66 -28.36
N GLU A 225 -6.53 -8.56 -27.77
CA GLU A 225 -7.35 -7.42 -27.35
C GLU A 225 -7.79 -6.61 -28.57
N ASN A 226 -9.09 -6.34 -28.65
CA ASN A 226 -9.69 -5.56 -29.73
C ASN A 226 -10.39 -4.36 -29.14
N PHE A 227 -9.93 -3.15 -29.48
CA PHE A 227 -10.55 -1.90 -29.05
C PHE A 227 -12.02 -1.85 -29.51
N THR A 228 -12.94 -1.85 -28.54
CA THR A 228 -14.37 -2.09 -28.78
C THR A 228 -15.28 -1.11 -28.04
N LEU A 229 -14.89 -0.60 -26.86
CA LEU A 229 -15.78 0.19 -25.98
C LEU A 229 -17.15 -0.49 -25.80
N SER A 230 -17.15 -1.74 -25.33
CA SER A 230 -18.36 -2.56 -25.22
C SER A 230 -19.41 -1.91 -24.30
N ASN A 231 -20.70 -2.15 -24.50
CA ASN A 231 -21.72 -1.78 -23.50
C ASN A 231 -22.32 -3.00 -22.79
N MET A 232 -21.73 -4.18 -22.99
CA MET A 232 -22.14 -5.40 -22.31
C MET A 232 -21.70 -5.34 -20.85
N GLY A 233 -22.47 -5.98 -19.97
CA GLY A 233 -22.10 -6.15 -18.57
C GLY A 233 -22.59 -7.47 -18.02
N MET A 234 -22.02 -7.87 -16.88
CA MET A 234 -22.37 -9.09 -16.18
C MET A 234 -22.41 -8.87 -14.66
N ILE A 235 -23.35 -9.53 -13.98
CA ILE A 235 -23.42 -9.66 -12.52
C ILE A 235 -23.05 -11.09 -12.15
N PHE A 236 -22.07 -11.26 -11.26
CA PHE A 236 -21.74 -12.53 -10.66
C PHE A 236 -22.38 -12.66 -9.28
N ASP A 237 -23.08 -13.78 -9.04
CA ASP A 237 -23.61 -14.13 -7.72
C ASP A 237 -22.73 -15.21 -7.07
N PRO A 238 -22.01 -14.89 -5.98
CA PRO A 238 -21.13 -15.86 -5.30
C PRO A 238 -21.89 -17.03 -4.65
N ARG A 239 -23.21 -16.92 -4.45
CA ARG A 239 -24.02 -18.00 -3.87
C ARG A 239 -24.30 -19.11 -4.87
N THR A 240 -24.48 -18.74 -6.14
CA THR A 240 -24.77 -19.69 -7.23
C THR A 240 -23.59 -19.91 -8.14
N THR A 241 -22.51 -19.14 -7.97
CA THR A 241 -21.27 -19.17 -8.76
C THR A 241 -21.52 -18.97 -10.26
N THR A 242 -22.50 -18.13 -10.62
CA THR A 242 -22.94 -17.91 -12.00
C THR A 242 -22.93 -16.44 -12.37
N TRP A 243 -22.54 -16.18 -13.61
CA TRP A 243 -22.76 -14.89 -14.26
C TRP A 243 -24.18 -14.75 -14.83
N GLN A 244 -24.73 -13.55 -14.75
CA GLN A 244 -25.96 -13.11 -15.39
C GLN A 244 -25.70 -11.82 -16.17
N SER A 245 -26.42 -11.59 -17.26
CA SER A 245 -26.25 -10.35 -18.03
C SER A 245 -26.76 -9.15 -17.24
N LEU A 246 -25.97 -8.07 -17.25
CA LEU A 246 -26.35 -6.74 -16.79
C LEU A 246 -26.61 -5.86 -18.01
N ALA A 247 -27.79 -5.27 -18.11
CA ALA A 247 -28.07 -4.28 -19.14
C ALA A 247 -27.26 -2.98 -18.85
N PRO A 248 -26.83 -2.23 -19.88
CA PRO A 248 -26.22 -0.93 -19.67
C PRO A 248 -27.23 0.10 -19.16
N PRO A 249 -26.76 1.26 -18.67
CA PRO A 249 -27.66 2.36 -18.30
C PRO A 249 -28.64 2.74 -19.42
N PRO A 250 -29.88 3.13 -19.06
CA PRO A 250 -30.88 3.51 -20.05
C PRO A 250 -30.47 4.81 -20.72
N ALA A 251 -30.72 4.90 -22.04
CA ALA A 251 -30.57 6.14 -22.77
C ALA A 251 -31.78 7.05 -22.52
N ILE A 252 -31.64 8.18 -21.82
CA ILE A 252 -32.70 9.21 -21.80
C ILE A 252 -32.46 10.18 -22.96
N GLY A 253 -32.51 9.69 -24.20
CA GLY A 253 -32.37 10.52 -25.40
C GLY A 253 -31.62 9.87 -26.56
N SER A 254 -31.47 10.65 -27.65
CA SER A 254 -30.66 10.29 -28.81
C SER A 254 -29.61 11.39 -29.04
N PRO A 255 -28.32 11.04 -29.21
CA PRO A 255 -27.75 9.68 -29.23
C PRO A 255 -27.67 9.04 -27.83
N ASN A 256 -27.62 7.70 -27.78
CA ASN A 256 -27.41 6.96 -26.53
C ASN A 256 -25.94 7.08 -26.10
N HIS A 257 -25.67 7.82 -25.03
CA HIS A 257 -24.32 8.03 -24.52
C HIS A 257 -23.71 6.80 -23.82
N TRP A 258 -24.52 5.82 -23.42
CA TRP A 258 -24.11 4.57 -22.77
C TRP A 258 -23.88 3.40 -23.73
N GLN A 259 -23.80 3.68 -25.03
CA GLN A 259 -23.50 2.65 -26.03
C GLN A 259 -22.00 2.30 -26.10
N CYS A 260 -21.14 3.12 -25.49
CA CYS A 260 -19.68 3.01 -25.52
C CYS A 260 -19.14 3.10 -24.09
N ILE A 261 -18.85 1.95 -23.48
CA ILE A 261 -18.35 1.87 -22.11
C ILE A 261 -17.01 1.13 -22.14
N GLY A 262 -15.91 1.86 -22.15
CA GLY A 262 -14.60 1.32 -21.83
C GLY A 262 -14.00 2.19 -20.76
N ASP A 263 -13.08 1.66 -19.97
CA ASP A 263 -12.25 2.48 -19.08
C ASP A 263 -13.06 3.48 -18.25
N ALA A 264 -14.19 2.99 -17.75
CA ALA A 264 -15.21 3.85 -17.21
C ALA A 264 -14.87 4.08 -15.74
N PRO A 265 -14.71 5.35 -15.31
CA PRO A 265 -14.55 5.61 -13.90
C PRO A 265 -15.76 5.13 -13.13
N ALA A 266 -15.51 4.54 -11.98
CA ALA A 266 -16.56 3.98 -11.14
C ALA A 266 -16.22 4.09 -9.66
N SER A 267 -17.26 4.13 -8.83
CA SER A 267 -17.09 4.03 -7.38
C SER A 267 -18.38 3.54 -6.71
N MET A 268 -18.25 2.94 -5.53
CA MET A 268 -19.41 2.69 -4.67
C MET A 268 -19.77 3.97 -3.92
N LEU A 269 -21.04 4.37 -3.95
CA LEU A 269 -21.54 5.47 -3.13
C LEU A 269 -21.79 5.01 -1.70
N ALA A 270 -21.78 5.95 -0.76
CA ALA A 270 -21.99 5.62 0.66
C ALA A 270 -23.34 4.93 0.93
N ASP A 271 -24.36 5.18 0.11
CA ASP A 271 -25.68 4.56 0.20
C ASP A 271 -25.81 3.19 -0.47
N GLY A 272 -24.70 2.64 -0.97
CA GLY A 272 -24.64 1.31 -1.56
C GLY A 272 -24.96 1.24 -3.06
N ARG A 273 -25.34 2.36 -3.70
CA ARG A 273 -25.46 2.41 -5.17
C ARG A 273 -24.08 2.44 -5.83
N TRP A 274 -23.98 1.85 -7.01
CA TRP A 274 -22.75 1.86 -7.81
C TRP A 274 -22.83 2.97 -8.85
N VAL A 275 -21.91 3.93 -8.82
CA VAL A 275 -21.86 5.05 -9.78
C VAL A 275 -20.80 4.81 -10.84
N ILE A 276 -21.12 5.10 -12.09
CA ILE A 276 -20.19 5.02 -13.23
C ILE A 276 -20.26 6.29 -14.08
N GLY A 277 -19.16 6.66 -14.73
CA GLY A 277 -19.07 7.72 -15.72
C GLY A 277 -19.05 7.16 -17.15
N SER A 278 -19.53 7.95 -18.10
CA SER A 278 -19.42 7.63 -19.52
C SER A 278 -18.06 8.10 -20.08
N LYS A 279 -17.28 7.20 -20.70
CA LYS A 279 -15.95 7.55 -21.25
C LYS A 279 -16.00 8.66 -22.30
N LEU A 280 -17.05 8.74 -23.12
CA LEU A 280 -17.11 9.69 -24.25
C LEU A 280 -17.98 10.93 -23.97
N TYR A 281 -18.58 11.04 -22.78
CA TYR A 281 -19.56 12.08 -22.44
C TYR A 281 -19.57 12.40 -20.95
N GLN A 282 -20.17 13.52 -20.54
CA GLN A 282 -20.25 13.91 -19.11
C GLN A 282 -21.26 13.09 -18.31
N ASP A 283 -22.02 12.22 -18.98
CA ASP A 283 -23.10 11.44 -18.38
C ASP A 283 -22.60 10.54 -17.25
N VAL A 284 -23.41 10.48 -16.19
CA VAL A 284 -23.18 9.67 -15.00
C VAL A 284 -24.43 8.83 -14.75
N ALA A 285 -24.26 7.57 -14.36
CA ALA A 285 -25.36 6.69 -14.01
C ALA A 285 -25.11 5.98 -12.68
N VAL A 286 -26.19 5.66 -11.97
CA VAL A 286 -26.17 4.88 -10.73
C VAL A 286 -26.98 3.60 -10.87
N LEU A 287 -26.40 2.47 -10.47
CA LEU A 287 -27.07 1.18 -10.34
C LEU A 287 -27.55 1.02 -8.90
N ASP A 288 -28.82 0.68 -8.72
CA ASP A 288 -29.33 0.14 -7.47
C ASP A 288 -29.10 -1.38 -7.43
N PRO A 289 -28.25 -1.91 -6.53
CA PRO A 289 -28.01 -3.34 -6.42
C PRO A 289 -29.30 -4.13 -6.17
N ALA A 290 -30.20 -3.64 -5.32
CA ALA A 290 -31.38 -4.40 -4.91
C ALA A 290 -32.30 -4.73 -6.10
N THR A 291 -32.38 -3.82 -7.07
CA THR A 291 -33.26 -3.95 -8.25
C THR A 291 -32.51 -4.22 -9.56
N LEU A 292 -31.17 -4.12 -9.55
CA LEU A 292 -30.33 -4.12 -10.75
C LEU A 292 -30.79 -3.12 -11.82
N THR A 293 -31.33 -1.98 -11.38
CA THR A 293 -31.86 -0.95 -12.27
C THR A 293 -30.94 0.27 -12.26
N TRP A 294 -30.57 0.72 -13.46
CA TRP A 294 -29.80 1.94 -13.67
C TRP A 294 -30.70 3.18 -13.68
N SER A 295 -30.17 4.29 -13.20
CA SER A 295 -30.75 5.63 -13.35
C SER A 295 -29.67 6.63 -13.76
N GLU A 296 -29.94 7.45 -14.77
CA GLU A 296 -29.04 8.56 -15.11
C GLU A 296 -29.08 9.64 -14.04
N VAL A 297 -27.92 10.25 -13.81
CA VAL A 297 -27.71 11.33 -12.85
C VAL A 297 -27.64 12.66 -13.59
N THR A 298 -28.48 13.60 -13.18
CA THR A 298 -28.35 15.00 -13.59
C THR A 298 -27.38 15.70 -12.64
N ALA A 299 -26.14 15.90 -13.09
CA ALA A 299 -25.12 16.62 -12.34
C ALA A 299 -24.44 17.67 -13.24
N PRO A 300 -24.89 18.94 -13.24
CA PRO A 300 -24.19 19.98 -13.97
C PRO A 300 -22.85 20.32 -13.28
N GLY A 301 -21.93 20.89 -14.04
CA GLY A 301 -20.72 21.49 -13.50
C GLY A 301 -19.41 20.82 -13.91
N LYS A 302 -19.44 19.58 -14.45
CA LYS A 302 -18.22 18.89 -14.93
C LYS A 302 -17.53 19.77 -15.95
N ILE A 303 -16.26 20.03 -15.73
CA ILE A 303 -15.44 20.87 -16.59
C ILE A 303 -14.97 20.06 -17.81
N ASP A 304 -14.49 18.82 -17.59
CA ASP A 304 -14.18 17.91 -18.69
C ASP A 304 -15.42 17.58 -19.50
N LYS A 305 -15.27 17.48 -20.81
CA LYS A 305 -16.39 17.16 -21.73
C LYS A 305 -16.79 15.68 -21.69
N PHE A 306 -16.03 14.86 -20.97
CA PHE A 306 -16.20 13.43 -20.86
C PHE A 306 -15.52 12.91 -19.58
N ASN A 307 -15.84 11.69 -19.15
CA ASN A 307 -15.25 11.07 -17.96
C ASN A 307 -14.27 9.96 -18.38
N ALA A 308 -13.18 10.29 -19.08
CA ALA A 308 -12.19 9.32 -19.57
C ALA A 308 -10.86 9.51 -18.87
N GLU A 309 -10.14 8.41 -18.66
CA GLU A 309 -8.77 8.38 -18.13
C GLU A 309 -8.65 8.91 -16.68
N GLU A 310 -9.78 9.17 -16.01
CA GLU A 310 -9.86 9.83 -14.71
C GLU A 310 -10.29 8.88 -13.58
N GLY A 311 -9.56 8.83 -12.46
CA GLY A 311 -9.94 7.99 -11.32
C GLY A 311 -10.98 8.62 -10.40
N TRP A 312 -11.88 7.80 -9.82
CA TRP A 312 -12.95 8.26 -8.90
C TRP A 312 -12.75 7.80 -7.45
N THR A 313 -12.43 8.74 -6.56
CA THR A 313 -12.17 8.48 -5.13
C THR A 313 -13.35 8.90 -4.26
N LEU A 314 -13.95 7.96 -3.52
CA LEU A 314 -14.99 8.24 -2.53
C LEU A 314 -14.39 8.96 -1.31
N LEU A 315 -15.05 10.04 -0.87
CA LEU A 315 -14.63 10.85 0.27
C LEU A 315 -15.54 10.64 1.50
N PRO A 316 -15.09 11.00 2.72
CA PRO A 316 -15.84 10.80 3.95
C PRO A 316 -17.22 11.49 4.00
N ASP A 317 -17.42 12.56 3.23
CA ASP A 317 -18.71 13.25 3.15
C ASP A 317 -19.67 12.64 2.11
N GLY A 318 -19.28 11.54 1.46
CA GLY A 318 -20.06 10.80 0.49
C GLY A 318 -19.97 11.32 -0.96
N SER A 319 -19.22 12.39 -1.21
CA SER A 319 -18.92 12.83 -2.59
C SER A 319 -17.76 12.03 -3.20
N VAL A 320 -17.66 12.08 -4.53
CA VAL A 320 -16.62 11.37 -5.30
C VAL A 320 -15.70 12.39 -5.96
N LEU A 321 -14.41 12.37 -5.63
CA LEU A 321 -13.36 13.21 -6.20
C LEU A 321 -12.86 12.62 -7.52
N THR A 322 -12.64 13.48 -8.50
CA THR A 322 -11.93 13.17 -9.74
C THR A 322 -10.83 14.20 -10.01
N LEU A 323 -9.77 13.76 -10.69
CA LEU A 323 -8.74 14.63 -11.27
C LEU A 323 -9.00 14.66 -12.77
N ASP A 324 -9.27 15.85 -13.31
CA ASP A 324 -9.57 16.00 -14.73
C ASP A 324 -8.32 15.68 -15.56
N VAL A 325 -8.51 14.93 -16.64
CA VAL A 325 -7.42 14.63 -17.59
C VAL A 325 -7.51 15.55 -18.80
N ALA A 326 -8.70 15.75 -19.36
CA ALA A 326 -8.85 16.59 -20.55
C ALA A 326 -8.66 18.09 -20.24
N ASN A 327 -8.96 18.51 -19.02
CA ASN A 327 -8.84 19.88 -18.54
C ASN A 327 -7.94 19.98 -17.29
N ALA A 328 -6.90 19.13 -17.20
CA ALA A 328 -5.89 19.25 -16.17
C ALA A 328 -5.28 20.67 -16.10
N PRO A 329 -4.85 21.15 -14.92
CA PRO A 329 -4.80 20.48 -13.62
C PRO A 329 -6.09 20.64 -12.78
N ALA A 330 -7.26 20.81 -13.41
CA ALA A 330 -8.51 20.95 -12.68
C ALA A 330 -8.89 19.66 -11.93
N THR A 331 -9.63 19.83 -10.83
CA THR A 331 -10.17 18.72 -10.04
C THR A 331 -11.58 19.06 -9.60
N GLU A 332 -12.42 18.04 -9.49
CA GLU A 332 -13.85 18.20 -9.25
C GLU A 332 -14.37 17.11 -8.31
N ARG A 333 -15.52 17.37 -7.68
CA ARG A 333 -16.22 16.40 -6.85
C ARG A 333 -17.67 16.28 -7.26
N LEU A 334 -18.11 15.07 -7.56
CA LEU A 334 -19.51 14.74 -7.71
C LEU A 334 -20.15 14.69 -6.33
N VAL A 335 -21.01 15.67 -6.04
CA VAL A 335 -21.88 15.68 -4.86
C VAL A 335 -23.24 15.17 -5.26
N LEU A 336 -23.55 13.93 -4.87
CA LEU A 336 -24.82 13.27 -5.13
C LEU A 336 -25.47 12.86 -3.81
N PRO A 337 -26.57 13.53 -3.37
CA PRO A 337 -27.27 13.14 -2.15
C PRO A 337 -27.76 11.69 -2.19
N SER A 338 -27.79 11.06 -1.01
CA SER A 338 -28.24 9.67 -0.89
C SER A 338 -29.65 9.48 -1.46
N GLY A 339 -29.84 8.42 -2.25
CA GLY A 339 -31.07 8.10 -2.97
C GLY A 339 -31.44 9.06 -4.11
N SER A 340 -30.69 10.14 -4.34
CA SER A 340 -30.97 11.13 -5.39
C SER A 340 -30.33 10.75 -6.72
N THR A 341 -30.96 11.13 -7.83
CA THR A 341 -30.37 11.16 -9.18
C THR A 341 -30.10 12.59 -9.65
N THR A 342 -30.21 13.56 -8.76
CA THR A 342 -29.85 14.97 -8.99
C THR A 342 -28.73 15.36 -8.05
N GLY A 343 -27.63 15.83 -8.61
CA GLY A 343 -26.43 16.27 -7.90
C GLY A 343 -25.78 17.46 -8.59
N ALA A 344 -24.49 17.67 -8.32
CA ALA A 344 -23.67 18.64 -9.02
C ALA A 344 -22.20 18.25 -8.94
N TRP A 345 -21.44 18.63 -9.96
CA TRP A 345 -19.98 18.68 -9.90
C TRP A 345 -19.56 20.02 -9.30
N LEU A 346 -18.74 19.96 -8.25
CA LEU A 346 -18.19 21.13 -7.57
C LEU A 346 -16.67 21.12 -7.73
N SER A 347 -16.06 22.29 -7.92
CA SER A 347 -14.60 22.38 -7.99
C SER A 347 -13.94 21.90 -6.69
N ALA A 348 -12.93 21.04 -6.84
CA ALA A 348 -12.04 20.60 -5.78
C ALA A 348 -10.69 21.36 -5.80
N GLY A 349 -10.62 22.48 -6.51
CA GLY A 349 -9.41 23.25 -6.73
C GLY A 349 -8.61 22.73 -7.94
N VAL A 350 -7.31 23.02 -7.94
CA VAL A 350 -6.37 22.58 -8.98
C VAL A 350 -5.18 21.91 -8.31
N THR A 351 -4.63 20.88 -8.93
CA THR A 351 -3.37 20.29 -8.47
C THR A 351 -2.20 21.28 -8.66
N PRO A 352 -1.12 21.19 -7.87
CA PRO A 352 0.01 22.13 -7.95
C PRO A 352 0.77 22.03 -9.27
N THR A 353 0.71 20.86 -9.91
CA THR A 353 1.24 20.55 -11.23
C THR A 353 0.23 19.69 -11.96
N ASP A 354 0.34 19.68 -13.29
CA ASP A 354 -0.30 18.64 -14.09
C ASP A 354 0.17 17.25 -13.61
N MET A 355 -0.75 16.29 -13.54
CA MET A 355 -0.56 14.96 -12.99
C MET A 355 -0.70 13.86 -14.06
N HIS A 356 -1.26 14.17 -15.24
CA HIS A 356 -1.45 13.18 -16.30
C HIS A 356 -0.23 13.06 -17.23
N THR A 357 -0.19 12.01 -18.03
CA THR A 357 0.74 11.88 -19.15
C THR A 357 0.23 12.62 -20.38
N PRO A 358 1.08 13.16 -21.27
CA PRO A 358 0.63 13.59 -22.59
C PRO A 358 -0.02 12.44 -23.35
N THR A 359 -0.96 12.75 -24.26
CA THR A 359 -1.52 11.74 -25.17
C THR A 359 -0.40 11.01 -25.94
N THR A 360 -0.45 9.67 -25.88
CA THR A 360 0.45 8.78 -26.63
C THR A 360 -0.16 8.36 -27.97
N SER A 361 -1.47 8.58 -28.15
CA SER A 361 -2.19 8.18 -29.35
C SER A 361 -1.78 9.03 -30.56
N LYS A 362 -1.61 8.38 -31.71
CA LYS A 362 -1.26 9.02 -33.00
C LYS A 362 -2.50 9.41 -33.81
N GLY A 363 -3.57 9.81 -33.12
CA GLY A 363 -4.84 10.23 -33.69
C GLY A 363 -6.06 9.56 -33.04
N PRO A 364 -7.26 9.78 -33.60
CA PRO A 364 -8.47 9.23 -33.02
C PRO A 364 -8.51 7.71 -33.09
N LEU A 365 -8.85 7.07 -31.97
CA LEU A 365 -9.23 5.67 -31.88
C LEU A 365 -10.68 5.49 -32.34
N SER A 366 -10.99 4.33 -32.93
CA SER A 366 -12.31 4.04 -33.50
C SER A 366 -12.82 2.70 -33.02
N ALA A 367 -13.90 2.74 -32.23
CA ALA A 367 -14.64 1.58 -31.77
C ALA A 367 -15.92 1.40 -32.61
N PRO A 368 -16.35 0.15 -32.90
CA PRO A 368 -17.57 -0.10 -33.67
C PRO A 368 -18.81 0.52 -33.01
N GLY A 369 -19.52 1.41 -33.73
CA GLY A 369 -20.74 2.04 -33.21
C GLY A 369 -20.50 3.24 -32.28
N CYS A 370 -19.24 3.60 -32.03
CA CYS A 370 -18.85 4.71 -31.19
C CYS A 370 -18.35 5.91 -32.01
N PRO A 371 -18.50 7.16 -31.52
CA PRO A 371 -17.79 8.28 -32.11
C PRO A 371 -16.27 8.10 -31.95
N PRO A 372 -15.45 8.73 -32.81
CA PRO A 372 -14.00 8.72 -32.65
C PRO A 372 -13.60 9.26 -31.28
N TYR A 373 -12.63 8.60 -30.65
CA TYR A 373 -12.10 8.95 -29.34
C TYR A 373 -10.67 9.47 -29.48
N ASP A 374 -10.39 10.65 -28.95
CA ASP A 374 -9.04 11.23 -28.89
C ASP A 374 -8.56 11.18 -27.43
N PRO A 375 -7.74 10.19 -27.04
CA PRO A 375 -7.31 10.03 -25.65
C PRO A 375 -6.55 11.28 -25.17
N PRO A 376 -6.92 11.90 -24.04
CA PRO A 376 -6.27 13.11 -23.53
C PRO A 376 -4.89 12.82 -22.90
N GLY A 377 -4.58 11.56 -22.60
CA GLY A 377 -3.49 11.15 -21.72
C GLY A 377 -4.04 10.30 -20.58
N GLU A 378 -3.20 9.78 -19.69
CA GLU A 378 -3.67 8.92 -18.59
C GLU A 378 -3.35 9.50 -17.22
N MET A 379 -4.07 9.02 -16.20
CA MET A 379 -3.86 9.35 -14.80
C MET A 379 -3.30 8.15 -14.02
N GLY A 380 -2.81 8.40 -12.81
CA GLY A 380 -2.48 7.35 -11.86
C GLY A 380 -3.49 7.30 -10.71
N PRO A 381 -3.22 6.49 -9.67
CA PRO A 381 -4.16 6.26 -8.60
C PRO A 381 -4.28 7.46 -7.64
N ALA A 382 -5.49 7.66 -7.12
CA ALA A 382 -5.75 8.58 -6.01
C ALA A 382 -6.37 7.80 -4.84
N LEU A 383 -5.78 7.92 -3.64
CA LEU A 383 -6.19 7.13 -2.48
C LEU A 383 -6.58 8.04 -1.32
N LEU A 384 -7.78 7.85 -0.79
CA LEU A 384 -8.15 8.38 0.51
C LEU A 384 -7.27 7.74 1.60
N LEU A 385 -6.62 8.57 2.41
CA LEU A 385 -5.80 8.16 3.55
C LEU A 385 -6.63 8.13 4.85
N PRO A 386 -6.19 7.39 5.88
CA PRO A 386 -6.90 7.31 7.16
C PRO A 386 -7.10 8.64 7.89
N ASP A 387 -6.29 9.66 7.60
CA ASP A 387 -6.43 11.01 8.17
C ASP A 387 -7.46 11.89 7.42
N GLY A 388 -8.01 11.38 6.31
CA GLY A 388 -8.99 12.05 5.47
C GLY A 388 -8.41 12.84 4.30
N ALA A 389 -7.09 12.93 4.14
CA ALA A 389 -6.48 13.49 2.93
C ALA A 389 -6.56 12.49 1.76
N VAL A 390 -6.47 12.97 0.52
CA VAL A 390 -6.27 12.09 -0.66
C VAL A 390 -4.85 12.26 -1.16
N PHE A 391 -4.13 11.15 -1.29
CA PHE A 391 -2.83 11.11 -1.95
C PHE A 391 -3.01 10.71 -3.41
N ALA A 392 -2.76 11.64 -4.32
CA ALA A 392 -2.80 11.42 -5.75
C ALA A 392 -1.39 11.19 -6.29
N ILE A 393 -1.23 10.13 -7.06
CA ILE A 393 0.01 9.73 -7.70
C ILE A 393 -0.22 9.88 -9.21
N GLY A 394 0.42 10.87 -9.81
CA GLY A 394 0.24 11.18 -11.23
C GLY A 394 0.97 10.17 -12.12
N ALA A 395 0.41 9.95 -13.31
CA ALA A 395 1.03 9.19 -14.37
C ALA A 395 2.29 9.85 -14.96
N ASN A 396 2.70 11.02 -14.46
CA ASN A 396 3.97 11.66 -14.78
C ASN A 396 5.00 11.61 -13.62
N GLY A 397 4.69 10.91 -12.53
CA GLY A 397 5.55 10.76 -11.35
C GLY A 397 5.50 11.93 -10.36
N ASN A 398 4.71 12.97 -10.62
CA ASN A 398 4.37 13.97 -9.60
C ASN A 398 3.37 13.37 -8.62
N THR A 399 3.39 13.83 -7.37
CA THR A 399 2.38 13.46 -6.37
C THR A 399 1.77 14.71 -5.74
N ALA A 400 0.55 14.60 -5.25
CA ALA A 400 -0.16 15.70 -4.61
C ALA A 400 -1.06 15.20 -3.48
N LEU A 401 -1.30 16.06 -2.49
CA LEU A 401 -2.21 15.80 -1.37
C LEU A 401 -3.39 16.76 -1.45
N TYR A 402 -4.60 16.22 -1.51
CA TYR A 402 -5.84 16.98 -1.37
C TYR A 402 -6.34 16.91 0.07
N SER A 403 -6.73 18.07 0.60
CA SER A 403 -7.38 18.19 1.90
C SER A 403 -8.85 18.51 1.71
N PRO A 404 -9.78 17.54 1.83
CA PRO A 404 -11.21 17.77 1.63
C PRO A 404 -11.79 18.85 2.54
N GLY A 405 -11.29 18.95 3.79
CA GLY A 405 -11.77 19.90 4.78
C GLY A 405 -11.49 21.37 4.44
N SER A 406 -10.38 21.66 3.76
CA SER A 406 -10.02 23.01 3.30
C SER A 406 -10.28 23.23 1.81
N ASN A 407 -10.57 22.16 1.07
CA ASN A 407 -10.69 22.15 -0.39
C ASN A 407 -9.43 22.68 -1.10
N THR A 408 -8.26 22.20 -0.69
CA THR A 408 -6.96 22.66 -1.20
C THR A 408 -6.03 21.51 -1.53
N TRP A 409 -5.15 21.73 -2.51
CA TRP A 409 -4.06 20.83 -2.87
C TRP A 409 -2.70 21.35 -2.41
N THR A 410 -1.82 20.43 -2.02
CA THR A 410 -0.40 20.68 -1.76
C THR A 410 0.46 19.69 -2.52
N ALA A 411 1.66 20.11 -2.93
CA ALA A 411 2.59 19.22 -3.62
C ALA A 411 3.07 18.12 -2.67
N GLY A 412 3.07 16.88 -3.15
CA GLY A 412 3.69 15.75 -2.49
C GLY A 412 5.14 15.52 -2.97
N PRO A 413 5.82 14.50 -2.44
CA PRO A 413 7.14 14.09 -2.90
C PRO A 413 7.11 13.54 -4.34
N THR A 414 8.01 14.00 -5.20
CA THR A 414 8.14 13.45 -6.56
C THR A 414 8.68 12.01 -6.53
N VAL A 415 8.14 11.14 -7.38
CA VAL A 415 8.63 9.77 -7.56
C VAL A 415 10.08 9.80 -8.10
N PRO A 416 11.05 9.17 -7.41
CA PRO A 416 12.44 9.23 -7.80
C PRO A 416 12.73 8.57 -9.15
N GLY A 417 13.74 9.10 -9.87
CA GLY A 417 14.27 8.45 -11.08
C GLY A 417 13.49 8.71 -12.37
N GLY A 418 12.52 9.63 -12.36
CA GLY A 418 11.69 9.94 -13.53
C GLY A 418 10.75 8.80 -13.92
N LEU A 419 10.35 8.00 -12.94
CA LEU A 419 9.40 6.91 -13.09
C LEU A 419 7.96 7.46 -13.01
N ASN A 420 7.02 6.71 -13.57
CA ASN A 420 5.61 7.05 -13.56
C ASN A 420 4.72 5.89 -13.06
N ILE A 421 3.45 6.22 -12.85
CA ILE A 421 2.37 5.29 -12.51
C ILE A 421 1.20 5.58 -13.44
N GLN A 422 1.36 5.28 -14.73
CA GLN A 422 0.26 5.31 -15.70
C GLN A 422 -0.56 4.03 -15.53
N ASP A 423 -1.87 4.17 -15.34
CA ASP A 423 -2.83 3.06 -15.18
C ASP A 423 -2.26 2.04 -14.19
N GLY A 424 -1.82 2.50 -13.03
CA GLY A 424 -0.98 1.69 -12.14
C GLY A 424 -1.58 1.53 -10.74
N PRO A 425 -1.45 0.36 -10.11
CA PRO A 425 -2.08 0.12 -8.83
C PRO A 425 -1.34 0.80 -7.67
N ALA A 426 -2.10 1.23 -6.68
CA ALA A 426 -1.61 1.60 -5.37
C ALA A 426 -2.55 1.11 -4.27
N VAL A 427 -2.00 0.88 -3.07
CA VAL A 427 -2.79 0.45 -1.91
C VAL A 427 -2.43 1.18 -0.63
N VAL A 428 -3.44 1.48 0.19
CA VAL A 428 -3.25 1.92 1.56
C VAL A 428 -3.00 0.69 2.44
N LEU A 429 -1.84 0.65 3.08
CA LEU A 429 -1.45 -0.38 4.01
C LEU A 429 -2.14 -0.16 5.38
N PRO A 430 -2.25 -1.20 6.22
CA PRO A 430 -2.80 -1.05 7.57
C PRO A 430 -2.06 -0.04 8.46
N SER A 431 -0.83 0.32 8.09
CA SER A 431 -0.05 1.38 8.74
C SER A 431 -0.49 2.79 8.39
N GLY A 432 -1.33 2.96 7.36
CA GLY A 432 -1.67 4.24 6.74
C GLY A 432 -0.70 4.67 5.63
N HIS A 433 0.39 3.93 5.43
CA HIS A 433 1.31 4.15 4.32
C HIS A 433 0.67 3.74 2.99
N VAL A 434 1.18 4.24 1.87
CA VAL A 434 0.72 3.84 0.53
C VAL A 434 1.83 3.09 -0.21
N LEU A 435 1.58 1.84 -0.60
CA LEU A 435 2.47 1.07 -1.46
C LEU A 435 2.05 1.22 -2.93
N PHE A 436 3.01 1.51 -3.81
CA PHE A 436 2.79 1.54 -5.25
C PHE A 436 4.05 1.19 -6.04
N GLY A 437 3.87 0.70 -7.26
CA GLY A 437 4.95 0.42 -8.21
C GLY A 437 5.03 1.53 -9.27
N ALA A 438 6.24 1.95 -9.62
CA ALA A 438 6.49 2.95 -10.66
C ALA A 438 7.52 2.43 -11.68
N SER A 439 7.31 2.69 -12.97
CA SER A 439 8.14 2.20 -14.07
C SER A 439 8.58 3.33 -15.02
N PRO A 440 9.60 3.12 -15.88
CA PRO A 440 10.07 4.17 -16.79
C PRO A 440 9.11 4.40 -17.98
N GLY A 441 8.59 5.62 -18.13
CA GLY A 441 7.71 5.94 -19.26
C GLY A 441 6.39 5.16 -19.23
N SER A 442 5.53 5.41 -20.20
CA SER A 442 4.16 4.85 -20.25
C SER A 442 4.09 3.33 -20.15
N ASP A 443 5.00 2.64 -20.83
CA ASP A 443 4.96 1.20 -21.06
C ASP A 443 6.30 0.49 -20.79
N GLY A 444 7.28 1.19 -20.20
CA GLY A 444 8.63 0.66 -20.07
C GLY A 444 8.81 -0.27 -18.87
N ASP A 445 9.54 -1.37 -19.08
CA ASP A 445 9.89 -2.32 -18.03
C ASP A 445 10.84 -1.70 -16.98
N GLY A 446 10.78 -2.23 -15.76
CA GLY A 446 11.73 -1.88 -14.69
C GLY A 446 11.04 -1.29 -13.47
N LEU A 447 9.96 -1.92 -13.05
CA LEU A 447 9.13 -1.55 -11.91
C LEU A 447 9.96 -1.42 -10.62
N LYS A 448 9.78 -0.31 -9.91
CA LYS A 448 10.33 -0.07 -8.58
C LYS A 448 9.23 0.30 -7.62
N TYR A 449 9.28 -0.27 -6.43
CA TYR A 449 8.26 -0.04 -5.42
C TYR A 449 8.68 1.04 -4.44
N HIS A 450 7.68 1.82 -4.03
CA HIS A 450 7.81 2.88 -3.04
C HIS A 450 6.70 2.75 -2.01
N GLU A 451 7.01 3.09 -0.76
CA GLU A 451 6.03 3.36 0.28
C GLU A 451 6.01 4.86 0.58
N PHE A 452 4.82 5.47 0.54
CA PHE A 452 4.59 6.81 1.05
C PHE A 452 4.20 6.75 2.53
N ASP A 453 4.95 7.41 3.40
CA ASP A 453 4.74 7.39 4.87
C ASP A 453 3.83 8.52 5.39
N GLY A 454 3.28 9.34 4.49
CA GLY A 454 2.55 10.57 4.81
C GLY A 454 3.37 11.85 4.58
N ALA A 455 4.67 11.75 4.35
CA ALA A 455 5.55 12.87 4.06
C ALA A 455 6.60 12.60 2.96
N ALA A 456 7.21 11.42 2.97
CA ALA A 456 8.30 11.01 2.07
C ALA A 456 7.98 9.71 1.34
N LEU A 457 8.71 9.45 0.25
CA LEU A 457 8.68 8.18 -0.49
C LEU A 457 9.93 7.37 -0.15
N ASP A 458 9.73 6.29 0.58
CA ASP A 458 10.78 5.33 0.91
C ASP A 458 10.83 4.21 -0.13
N PRO A 459 12.03 3.73 -0.52
CA PRO A 459 12.13 2.53 -1.35
C PRO A 459 11.56 1.31 -0.65
N ALA A 460 10.70 0.57 -1.34
CA ALA A 460 10.17 -0.72 -0.90
C ALA A 460 10.81 -1.86 -1.70
N PRO A 461 10.88 -3.09 -1.16
CA PRO A 461 11.38 -4.24 -1.93
C PRO A 461 10.50 -4.45 -3.16
N ALA A 462 11.10 -4.94 -4.24
CA ALA A 462 10.37 -5.27 -5.46
C ALA A 462 9.92 -6.74 -5.47
N PRO A 463 8.77 -7.06 -6.07
CA PRO A 463 8.37 -8.44 -6.32
C PRO A 463 9.32 -9.13 -7.32
N ALA A 464 9.17 -10.43 -7.46
CA ALA A 464 9.72 -11.19 -8.58
C ALA A 464 9.22 -10.59 -9.90
N PHE A 465 10.04 -10.69 -10.94
CA PHE A 465 9.77 -10.17 -12.29
C PHE A 465 9.57 -8.66 -12.44
N ALA A 466 9.61 -7.88 -11.36
CA ALA A 466 9.51 -6.41 -11.43
C ALA A 466 10.42 -5.74 -12.48
N ALA A 467 11.61 -6.30 -12.75
CA ALA A 467 12.52 -5.77 -13.78
C ALA A 467 12.07 -6.04 -15.24
N GLN A 468 11.04 -6.86 -15.44
CA GLN A 468 10.39 -7.21 -16.71
C GLN A 468 8.98 -6.60 -16.82
N ASP A 469 8.47 -5.99 -15.74
CA ASP A 469 7.10 -5.49 -15.69
C ASP A 469 7.07 -3.97 -15.82
N ALA A 470 6.00 -3.48 -16.43
CA ALA A 470 5.55 -2.09 -16.38
C ALA A 470 4.37 -1.97 -15.40
N THR A 471 4.15 -0.78 -14.84
CA THR A 471 3.16 -0.59 -13.76
C THR A 471 1.74 -0.97 -14.18
N PHE A 472 1.34 -0.66 -15.42
CA PHE A 472 0.01 -0.93 -15.97
C PHE A 472 -0.35 -2.40 -16.21
N PHE A 473 0.62 -3.30 -16.13
CA PHE A 473 0.35 -4.74 -16.20
C PHE A 473 0.07 -5.37 -14.85
N THR A 474 0.27 -4.62 -13.77
CA THR A 474 0.24 -5.17 -12.41
C THR A 474 -1.06 -4.87 -11.70
N SER A 475 -1.40 -5.62 -10.65
CA SER A 475 -2.50 -5.30 -9.74
C SER A 475 -2.07 -5.49 -8.30
N LEU A 476 -2.64 -4.68 -7.40
CA LEU A 476 -2.48 -4.79 -5.96
C LEU A 476 -3.84 -4.88 -5.28
N LEU A 477 -4.01 -5.85 -4.38
CA LEU A 477 -5.26 -6.06 -3.65
C LEU A 477 -5.02 -6.21 -2.14
N PRO A 478 -5.56 -5.31 -1.30
CA PRO A 478 -5.50 -5.43 0.15
C PRO A 478 -6.16 -6.72 0.65
N LEU A 479 -5.49 -7.43 1.56
CA LEU A 479 -5.96 -8.69 2.13
C LEU A 479 -6.44 -8.52 3.58
N PRO A 480 -7.39 -9.35 4.04
CA PRO A 480 -7.87 -9.35 5.44
C PRO A 480 -6.80 -9.65 6.50
N THR A 481 -5.64 -10.16 6.08
CA THR A 481 -4.47 -10.38 6.95
C THR A 481 -3.64 -9.11 7.17
N GLY A 482 -3.95 -8.01 6.48
CA GLY A 482 -3.14 -6.80 6.43
C GLY A 482 -1.98 -6.86 5.43
N GLN A 483 -1.93 -7.93 4.64
CA GLN A 483 -0.99 -8.09 3.53
C GLN A 483 -1.60 -7.59 2.22
N VAL A 484 -0.83 -7.62 1.12
CA VAL A 484 -1.30 -7.20 -0.22
C VAL A 484 -1.01 -8.31 -1.22
N LEU A 485 -2.01 -8.75 -1.99
CA LEU A 485 -1.77 -9.63 -3.13
C LEU A 485 -1.21 -8.81 -4.30
N PHE A 486 -0.22 -9.36 -5.01
CA PHE A 486 0.32 -8.83 -6.25
C PHE A 486 0.16 -9.83 -7.39
N THR A 487 -0.31 -9.32 -8.53
CA THR A 487 -0.39 -10.04 -9.81
C THR A 487 0.23 -9.19 -10.92
N ASP A 488 0.79 -9.86 -11.92
CA ASP A 488 1.53 -9.29 -13.06
C ASP A 488 1.17 -9.98 -14.39
N GLY A 489 0.05 -10.72 -14.44
CA GLY A 489 -0.29 -11.56 -15.58
C GLY A 489 0.45 -12.90 -15.64
N SER A 490 1.38 -13.19 -14.71
CA SER A 490 2.09 -14.47 -14.62
C SER A 490 1.41 -15.44 -13.64
N THR A 491 1.90 -16.69 -13.60
CA THR A 491 1.52 -17.67 -12.57
C THR A 491 2.30 -17.50 -11.26
N THR A 492 3.19 -16.51 -11.17
CA THR A 492 3.98 -16.24 -9.96
C THR A 492 3.32 -15.13 -9.15
N VAL A 493 2.28 -15.50 -8.44
CA VAL A 493 1.56 -14.58 -7.56
C VAL A 493 2.35 -14.42 -6.26
N GLN A 494 2.41 -13.21 -5.72
CA GLN A 494 3.10 -12.92 -4.47
C GLN A 494 2.22 -12.14 -3.49
N VAL A 495 2.61 -12.18 -2.22
CA VAL A 495 1.99 -11.42 -1.14
C VAL A 495 3.03 -10.51 -0.51
N TYR A 496 2.75 -9.21 -0.48
CA TYR A 496 3.49 -8.23 0.29
C TYR A 496 3.13 -8.31 1.76
N THR A 497 4.13 -8.44 2.62
CA THR A 497 3.98 -8.29 4.07
C THR A 497 4.59 -6.95 4.47
N PRO A 498 3.78 -5.96 4.88
CA PRO A 498 4.27 -4.67 5.34
C PRO A 498 5.23 -4.79 6.52
N ALA A 499 6.18 -3.88 6.61
CA ALA A 499 7.06 -3.75 7.77
C ALA A 499 6.28 -3.39 9.06
N LEU A 500 5.25 -2.56 8.90
CA LEU A 500 4.42 -2.05 9.98
C LEU A 500 3.10 -2.81 10.05
N SER A 501 2.76 -3.27 11.25
CA SER A 501 1.56 -4.09 11.51
C SER A 501 0.28 -3.24 11.55
N PRO A 502 -0.91 -3.84 11.25
CA PRO A 502 -2.25 -3.24 11.45
C PRO A 502 -2.54 -2.64 12.82
N ALA A 503 -1.70 -2.88 13.82
CA ALA A 503 -1.83 -2.31 15.15
C ALA A 503 -1.22 -0.89 15.30
N SER A 504 -0.73 -0.25 14.24
CA SER A 504 -0.06 1.07 14.35
C SER A 504 -0.97 2.16 14.90
N ASN A 505 -2.28 2.09 14.64
CA ASN A 505 -3.28 2.98 15.23
C ASN A 505 -4.61 2.25 15.55
N PRO A 506 -4.86 1.87 16.81
CA PRO A 506 -6.09 1.20 17.21
C PRO A 506 -7.38 1.99 16.92
N ALA A 507 -7.30 3.31 16.75
CA ALA A 507 -8.47 4.14 16.45
C ALA A 507 -9.07 3.86 15.06
N TRP A 508 -8.29 3.26 14.16
CA TRP A 508 -8.72 2.92 12.79
C TRP A 508 -9.48 1.59 12.71
N ALA A 509 -9.46 0.79 13.78
CA ALA A 509 -10.11 -0.51 13.78
C ALA A 509 -11.65 -0.38 13.83
N PRO A 510 -12.39 -1.28 13.15
CA PRO A 510 -13.82 -1.42 13.37
C PRO A 510 -14.12 -1.69 14.86
N THR A 511 -15.24 -1.20 15.36
CA THR A 511 -15.69 -1.47 16.74
C THR A 511 -17.05 -2.13 16.72
N ILE A 512 -17.14 -3.36 17.25
CA ILE A 512 -18.40 -4.11 17.37
C ILE A 512 -19.20 -3.56 18.55
N THR A 513 -20.44 -3.11 18.30
CA THR A 513 -21.37 -2.67 19.35
C THR A 513 -22.45 -3.70 19.64
N SER A 514 -22.82 -4.51 18.64
CA SER A 514 -23.79 -5.60 18.77
C SER A 514 -23.37 -6.78 17.91
N ALA A 515 -23.30 -7.97 18.50
CA ALA A 515 -23.01 -9.24 17.83
C ALA A 515 -23.74 -10.41 18.52
N PRO A 516 -24.07 -11.49 17.80
CA PRO A 516 -24.68 -12.66 18.41
C PRO A 516 -23.71 -13.38 19.36
N ALA A 517 -24.17 -13.70 20.57
CA ALA A 517 -23.40 -14.50 21.53
C ALA A 517 -23.33 -16.00 21.16
N SER A 518 -24.18 -16.45 20.24
CA SER A 518 -24.18 -17.80 19.70
C SER A 518 -24.62 -17.80 18.24
N ILE A 519 -23.97 -18.62 17.43
CA ILE A 519 -24.20 -18.75 16.00
C ILE A 519 -24.35 -20.22 15.62
N THR A 520 -25.13 -20.49 14.58
CA THR A 520 -25.37 -21.85 14.08
C THR A 520 -24.89 -21.97 12.63
N PRO A 521 -24.19 -23.08 12.27
CA PRO A 521 -23.75 -23.31 10.89
C PRO A 521 -24.89 -23.18 9.87
N GLY A 522 -24.67 -22.46 8.78
CA GLY A 522 -25.65 -22.26 7.70
C GLY A 522 -26.77 -21.27 8.01
N VAL A 523 -26.71 -20.55 9.15
CA VAL A 523 -27.69 -19.52 9.53
C VAL A 523 -27.12 -18.13 9.33
N THR A 524 -27.96 -17.20 8.89
CA THR A 524 -27.63 -15.77 8.72
C THR A 524 -27.89 -15.01 10.02
N TYR A 525 -26.97 -14.12 10.38
CA TYR A 525 -27.10 -13.20 11.51
C TYR A 525 -26.77 -11.77 11.09
N GLU A 526 -27.17 -10.80 11.91
CA GLU A 526 -26.76 -9.40 11.76
C GLU A 526 -25.71 -9.03 12.81
N ILE A 527 -24.76 -8.17 12.42
CA ILE A 527 -23.76 -7.55 13.30
C ILE A 527 -23.70 -6.05 13.02
N GLN A 528 -23.47 -5.24 14.06
CA GLN A 528 -23.44 -3.78 13.96
C GLN A 528 -22.29 -3.18 14.77
N GLY A 529 -21.79 -2.05 14.30
CA GLY A 529 -20.75 -1.28 14.98
C GLY A 529 -20.38 0.01 14.26
N THR A 530 -19.24 0.59 14.61
CA THR A 530 -18.70 1.79 13.95
C THR A 530 -17.46 1.43 13.14
N GLN A 531 -17.19 2.22 12.08
CA GLN A 531 -16.05 2.03 11.17
C GLN A 531 -15.98 0.63 10.52
N PHE A 532 -17.13 -0.04 10.32
CA PHE A 532 -17.19 -1.39 9.74
C PHE A 532 -16.66 -1.46 8.30
N ASN A 533 -16.68 -0.34 7.59
CA ASN A 533 -16.17 -0.24 6.22
C ASN A 533 -14.73 0.26 6.16
N GLY A 534 -14.10 0.51 7.32
CA GLY A 534 -12.80 1.15 7.41
C GLY A 534 -12.84 2.64 7.10
N LEU A 535 -11.65 3.21 6.91
CA LEU A 535 -11.44 4.64 6.70
C LEU A 535 -11.21 4.99 5.22
N THR A 536 -10.98 4.01 4.36
CA THR A 536 -10.53 4.21 2.98
C THR A 536 -11.11 3.15 2.05
N GLN A 537 -11.04 3.37 0.73
CA GLN A 537 -11.28 2.32 -0.27
C GLN A 537 -10.11 1.32 -0.38
N ALA A 538 -8.97 1.68 0.24
CA ALA A 538 -7.70 0.97 0.34
C ALA A 538 -6.95 0.62 -0.95
N SER A 539 -7.59 0.67 -2.12
CA SER A 539 -6.92 0.46 -3.39
C SER A 539 -7.48 1.36 -4.48
N ALA A 540 -6.61 1.70 -5.43
CA ALA A 540 -6.95 2.46 -6.63
C ALA A 540 -5.95 2.09 -7.74
N TYR A 541 -6.33 2.34 -8.99
CA TYR A 541 -5.54 2.06 -10.18
C TYR A 541 -5.27 3.31 -11.05
N GLY A 542 -6.13 4.30 -10.93
CA GLY A 542 -6.42 5.20 -12.05
C GLY A 542 -7.91 5.06 -12.30
N ASP A 543 -8.29 4.78 -13.54
CA ASP A 543 -9.67 4.72 -14.00
C ASP A 543 -10.18 3.32 -14.39
N GLU A 544 -9.36 2.28 -14.31
CA GLU A 544 -9.78 0.87 -14.35
C GLU A 544 -9.76 0.17 -12.97
N SER A 545 -10.09 -1.12 -13.00
CA SER A 545 -9.69 -2.08 -11.97
C SER A 545 -10.14 -1.71 -10.56
N GLN A 546 -11.37 -1.17 -10.44
CA GLN A 546 -11.91 -0.74 -9.14
C GLN A 546 -12.16 -1.94 -8.21
N ASN A 547 -11.16 -2.24 -7.40
CA ASN A 547 -11.13 -3.37 -6.47
C ASN A 547 -11.22 -2.94 -4.99
N ALA A 548 -11.93 -1.84 -4.73
CA ALA A 548 -12.08 -1.24 -3.40
C ALA A 548 -12.59 -2.25 -2.35
N THR A 549 -12.13 -2.10 -1.10
CA THR A 549 -12.40 -3.06 0.00
C THR A 549 -13.10 -2.42 1.22
N ASN A 550 -13.84 -1.33 1.00
CA ASN A 550 -14.59 -0.58 2.02
C ASN A 550 -15.93 -1.24 2.42
N TYR A 551 -15.87 -2.48 2.89
CA TYR A 551 -17.01 -3.24 3.42
C TYR A 551 -16.54 -4.21 4.51
N PRO A 552 -17.42 -4.59 5.46
CA PRO A 552 -17.03 -5.43 6.58
C PRO A 552 -16.90 -6.90 6.17
N LEU A 553 -15.80 -7.54 6.56
CA LEU A 553 -15.68 -8.99 6.57
C LEU A 553 -15.87 -9.51 8.00
N VAL A 554 -16.58 -10.63 8.16
CA VAL A 554 -16.74 -11.28 9.47
C VAL A 554 -15.82 -12.48 9.57
N ARG A 555 -14.80 -12.38 10.43
CA ARG A 555 -13.85 -13.45 10.73
C ARG A 555 -14.25 -14.15 12.02
N ILE A 556 -14.32 -15.48 11.99
CA ILE A 556 -14.58 -16.32 13.16
C ILE A 556 -13.37 -17.24 13.36
N THR A 557 -12.78 -17.25 14.56
CA THR A 557 -11.66 -18.13 14.90
C THR A 557 -12.05 -19.09 15.99
N SER A 558 -11.94 -20.39 15.72
CA SER A 558 -12.17 -21.42 16.73
C SER A 558 -11.11 -21.34 17.83
N THR A 559 -11.55 -21.33 19.09
CA THR A 559 -10.62 -21.36 20.23
C THR A 559 -9.97 -22.74 20.39
N ALA A 560 -10.63 -23.81 19.94
CA ALA A 560 -10.14 -25.18 20.13
C ALA A 560 -9.04 -25.55 19.14
N THR A 561 -9.17 -25.14 17.88
CA THR A 561 -8.27 -25.54 16.78
C THR A 561 -7.44 -24.39 16.22
N GLY A 562 -7.84 -23.14 16.47
CA GLY A 562 -7.28 -21.97 15.78
C GLY A 562 -7.76 -21.81 14.34
N HIS A 563 -8.69 -22.65 13.86
CA HIS A 563 -9.23 -22.53 12.51
C HIS A 563 -9.91 -21.19 12.29
N VAL A 564 -9.56 -20.52 11.19
CA VAL A 564 -10.12 -19.26 10.74
C VAL A 564 -11.17 -19.51 9.67
N PHE A 565 -12.38 -19.05 9.94
CA PHE A 565 -13.50 -19.04 9.02
C PHE A 565 -13.87 -17.60 8.69
N TYR A 566 -14.27 -17.34 7.45
CA TYR A 566 -14.91 -16.09 7.08
C TYR A 566 -16.37 -16.36 6.74
N ALA A 567 -17.27 -15.65 7.41
CA ALA A 567 -18.68 -15.66 7.09
C ALA A 567 -18.94 -14.68 5.95
N ARG A 568 -19.67 -15.12 4.93
CA ARG A 568 -20.00 -14.27 3.77
C ARG A 568 -20.88 -13.13 4.24
N THR A 569 -20.38 -11.91 4.15
CA THR A 569 -21.16 -10.72 4.50
C THR A 569 -21.98 -10.22 3.31
N HIS A 570 -23.09 -9.53 3.58
CA HIS A 570 -23.98 -8.95 2.58
C HIS A 570 -24.98 -7.98 3.23
N ASP A 571 -25.75 -7.29 2.39
CA ASP A 571 -26.76 -6.30 2.79
C ASP A 571 -26.15 -5.25 3.74
N HIS A 572 -25.01 -4.70 3.33
CA HIS A 572 -24.30 -3.68 4.08
C HIS A 572 -25.15 -2.42 4.19
N SER A 573 -25.35 -1.89 5.40
CA SER A 573 -26.18 -0.70 5.61
C SER A 573 -25.55 0.59 5.09
N SER A 574 -24.28 0.54 4.70
CA SER A 574 -23.49 1.63 4.13
C SER A 574 -22.31 1.02 3.40
N MET A 575 -21.88 1.64 2.30
CA MET A 575 -20.57 1.41 1.66
C MET A 575 -19.66 2.63 1.84
N GLY A 576 -20.01 3.57 2.72
CA GLY A 576 -19.22 4.77 2.96
C GLY A 576 -17.87 4.47 3.61
N VAL A 577 -16.91 5.37 3.43
CA VAL A 577 -15.60 5.37 4.09
C VAL A 577 -15.60 6.35 5.26
N ALA A 578 -14.81 6.07 6.30
CA ALA A 578 -14.63 6.98 7.44
C ALA A 578 -15.95 7.49 8.05
N THR A 579 -16.91 6.58 8.24
CA THR A 579 -18.29 6.89 8.69
C THR A 579 -18.37 7.42 10.13
N GLY A 580 -17.23 7.57 10.82
CA GLY A 580 -17.14 8.12 12.16
C GLY A 580 -17.96 7.35 13.18
N SER A 581 -18.90 8.04 13.83
CA SER A 581 -19.79 7.46 14.84
C SER A 581 -21.07 6.83 14.27
N GLN A 582 -21.28 6.87 12.94
CA GLN A 582 -22.43 6.22 12.32
C GLN A 582 -22.36 4.71 12.58
N LEU A 583 -23.47 4.16 13.07
CA LEU A 583 -23.64 2.72 13.16
C LEU A 583 -23.84 2.13 11.76
N VAL A 584 -22.99 1.17 11.44
CA VAL A 584 -23.02 0.39 10.19
C VAL A 584 -23.28 -1.06 10.57
N SER A 585 -24.22 -1.71 9.88
CA SER A 585 -24.53 -3.12 10.05
C SER A 585 -24.30 -3.91 8.76
N THR A 586 -24.14 -5.21 8.92
CA THR A 586 -24.11 -6.18 7.83
C THR A 586 -24.78 -7.47 8.27
N SER A 587 -25.42 -8.15 7.33
CA SER A 587 -25.74 -9.57 7.49
C SER A 587 -24.50 -10.41 7.23
N PHE A 588 -24.41 -11.58 7.85
CA PHE A 588 -23.36 -12.57 7.58
C PHE A 588 -23.89 -13.99 7.64
N ASP A 589 -23.53 -14.79 6.65
CA ASP A 589 -23.84 -16.22 6.59
C ASP A 589 -22.74 -17.05 7.24
N VAL A 590 -23.10 -17.76 8.30
CA VAL A 590 -22.17 -18.66 8.99
C VAL A 590 -21.86 -19.85 8.09
N PRO A 591 -20.57 -20.17 7.80
CA PRO A 591 -20.24 -21.32 6.95
C PRO A 591 -20.84 -22.61 7.49
N ALA A 592 -21.51 -23.40 6.65
CA ALA A 592 -22.11 -24.67 7.07
C ALA A 592 -21.07 -25.71 7.55
N THR A 593 -19.80 -25.52 7.19
CA THR A 593 -18.67 -26.37 7.55
C THR A 593 -17.95 -25.93 8.83
N ILE A 594 -18.40 -24.84 9.48
CA ILE A 594 -17.76 -24.36 10.71
C ILE A 594 -17.93 -25.39 11.83
N GLU A 595 -16.85 -25.58 12.60
CA GLU A 595 -16.85 -26.48 13.74
C GLU A 595 -17.56 -25.89 14.96
N SER A 596 -18.29 -26.73 15.70
CA SER A 596 -18.95 -26.33 16.94
C SER A 596 -17.93 -26.08 18.06
N GLY A 597 -18.24 -25.16 18.97
CA GLY A 597 -17.40 -24.85 20.13
C GLY A 597 -17.30 -23.36 20.42
N ALA A 598 -16.41 -23.02 21.35
CA ALA A 598 -16.08 -21.63 21.64
C ALA A 598 -15.20 -21.04 20.54
N GLY A 599 -15.48 -19.80 20.15
CA GLY A 599 -14.68 -19.06 19.18
C GLY A 599 -14.66 -17.58 19.50
N THR A 600 -13.91 -16.84 18.70
CA THR A 600 -13.92 -15.39 18.66
C THR A 600 -14.48 -14.91 17.32
N LEU A 601 -15.15 -13.77 17.33
CA LEU A 601 -15.66 -13.08 16.15
C LEU A 601 -14.98 -11.71 16.05
N GLN A 602 -14.57 -11.34 14.85
CA GLN A 602 -14.01 -10.02 14.52
C GLN A 602 -14.63 -9.50 13.23
N VAL A 603 -14.75 -8.17 13.14
CA VAL A 603 -14.99 -7.48 11.86
C VAL A 603 -13.66 -6.99 11.32
N VAL A 604 -13.38 -7.22 10.06
CA VAL A 604 -12.14 -6.81 9.38
C VAL A 604 -12.48 -5.90 8.23
N ALA A 605 -11.82 -4.73 8.15
CA ALA A 605 -11.92 -3.80 7.03
C ALA A 605 -10.52 -3.33 6.65
N ASN A 606 -10.21 -3.29 5.34
CA ASN A 606 -8.89 -2.91 4.81
C ASN A 606 -7.69 -3.61 5.52
N GLY A 607 -7.86 -4.87 5.94
CA GLY A 607 -6.83 -5.62 6.68
C GLY A 607 -6.67 -5.27 8.16
N ILE A 608 -7.52 -4.41 8.72
CA ILE A 608 -7.52 -4.01 10.13
C ILE A 608 -8.69 -4.71 10.86
N PRO A 609 -8.40 -5.63 11.81
CA PRO A 609 -9.45 -6.31 12.56
C PRO A 609 -9.92 -5.51 13.78
N SER A 610 -11.19 -5.65 14.12
CA SER A 610 -11.75 -5.20 15.39
C SER A 610 -11.15 -5.93 16.59
N ALA A 611 -11.41 -5.42 17.80
CA ALA A 611 -11.31 -6.24 19.00
C ALA A 611 -12.19 -7.50 18.84
N ALA A 612 -11.68 -8.64 19.29
CA ALA A 612 -12.39 -9.91 19.25
C ALA A 612 -13.50 -9.96 20.31
N VAL A 613 -14.68 -10.42 19.91
CA VAL A 613 -15.79 -10.74 20.83
C VAL A 613 -15.99 -12.25 20.93
N PRO A 614 -16.29 -12.80 22.11
CA PRO A 614 -16.53 -14.24 22.26
C PRO A 614 -17.84 -14.65 21.59
N VAL A 615 -17.85 -15.82 20.95
CA VAL A 615 -19.04 -16.43 20.33
C VAL A 615 -19.06 -17.94 20.58
N ASN A 616 -20.26 -18.52 20.73
CA ASN A 616 -20.42 -19.98 20.78
C ASN A 616 -21.03 -20.50 19.48
N ILE A 617 -20.38 -21.45 18.84
CA ILE A 617 -20.84 -22.09 17.60
C ILE A 617 -21.61 -23.36 17.99
N ARG A 618 -22.91 -23.43 17.66
CA ARG A 618 -23.83 -24.49 18.11
C ARG A 618 -24.66 -25.09 17.00
#